data_AF-A0A0L0UPA3-F1
#
_entry.id   AF-A0A0L0UPA3-F1
#
_cell.length_a   1.000
_cell.length_b   1.000
_cell.length_c   1.000
_cell.angle_alpha   90.00
_cell.angle_beta   90.00
_cell.angle_gamma   90.00
#
_symmetry.space_group_name_H-M   'P 1'
#
loop_
_entity.id
_entity.type
_entity.pdbx_description
1 polymer ?
#
loop_
_entity_poly.entity_id
_entity_poly.type
_entity_poly.pdbx_seq_one_letter_code
_entity_poly.pdbx_strand_id
1 'polypeptide(L)'
;MISNLTKVHEATILQCLMTVMGANDAPLPSEKAPLSKGDIDSIIELCYERYFSPNALRQATTIKDQKHINLLLRLRDFATVVECNRLMRAGDIG
;
A
#
# COMPACT_ATOMS: atom_id res chain seq x y z
N MET A 1 10.15 14.63 10.08
CA MET A 1 10.56 13.25 9.68
C MET A 1 9.34 12.35 9.46
N ILE A 2 8.52 12.09 10.49
CA ILE A 2 7.34 11.20 10.38
C ILE A 2 6.33 11.66 9.32
N SER A 3 6.05 12.98 9.21
CA SER A 3 5.14 13.50 8.17
C SER A 3 5.54 13.11 6.75
N ASN A 4 6.85 13.14 6.44
CA ASN A 4 7.33 12.74 5.11
C ASN A 4 7.24 11.23 4.92
N LEU A 5 7.50 10.44 5.97
CA LEU A 5 7.33 9.00 5.95
C LEU A 5 5.87 8.62 5.65
N THR A 6 4.91 9.26 6.33
CA THR A 6 3.48 9.08 6.08
C THR A 6 3.12 9.43 4.65
N LYS A 7 3.54 10.60 4.15
CA LYS A 7 3.27 11.02 2.76
C LYS A 7 3.77 9.99 1.74
N VAL A 8 5.00 9.50 1.91
CA VAL A 8 5.57 8.52 0.98
C VAL A 8 4.89 7.16 1.12
N HIS A 9 4.55 6.73 2.34
CA HIS A 9 3.83 5.48 2.58
C HIS A 9 2.45 5.49 1.88
N GLU A 10 1.66 6.55 2.09
CA GLU A 10 0.34 6.72 1.47
C GLU A 10 0.43 6.82 -0.06
N ALA A 11 1.39 7.57 -0.59
CA ALA A 11 1.61 7.64 -2.04
C ALA A 11 2.02 6.29 -2.64
N THR A 12 2.79 5.48 -1.91
CA THR A 12 3.18 4.14 -2.37
C THR A 12 1.99 3.19 -2.38
N ILE A 13 1.13 3.23 -1.35
CA ILE A 13 -0.12 2.45 -1.31
C ILE A 13 -1.03 2.85 -2.48
N LEU A 14 -1.15 4.15 -2.77
CA LEU A 14 -1.91 4.62 -3.92
C LEU A 14 -1.36 4.06 -5.24
N GLN A 15 -0.03 4.03 -5.41
CA GLN A 15 0.59 3.43 -6.59
C GLN A 15 0.31 1.93 -6.70
N CYS A 16 0.32 1.19 -5.58
CA CYS A 16 -0.05 -0.24 -5.56
C CYS A 16 -1.50 -0.44 -6.05
N LEU A 17 -2.44 0.38 -5.56
CA LEU A 17 -3.84 0.34 -5.97
C LEU A 17 -4.02 0.70 -7.45
N MET A 18 -3.38 1.78 -7.93
CA MET A 18 -3.41 2.14 -9.35
C MET A 18 -2.84 1.02 -10.23
N THR A 19 -1.84 0.28 -9.74
CA THR A 19 -1.22 -0.83 -10.48
C THR A 19 -2.17 -2.01 -10.59
N VAL A 20 -2.90 -2.30 -9.53
CA VAL A 20 -3.93 -3.35 -9.51
C VAL A 20 -5.11 -2.97 -10.41
N MET A 21 -5.50 -1.70 -10.42
CA MET A 21 -6.56 -1.17 -11.27
C MET A 21 -6.14 -1.00 -12.75
N GLY A 22 -4.86 -1.19 -13.10
CA GLY A 22 -4.35 -0.97 -14.45
C GLY A 22 -4.31 0.51 -14.87
N ALA A 23 -4.37 1.44 -13.91
CA ALA A 23 -4.49 2.88 -14.13
C ALA A 23 -3.18 3.65 -13.89
N ASN A 24 -2.04 2.97 -13.84
CA ASN A 24 -0.73 3.54 -13.48
C ASN A 24 -0.27 4.72 -14.34
N ASP A 25 -0.61 4.71 -15.62
CA ASP A 25 -0.13 5.67 -16.60
C ASP A 25 -1.11 6.82 -16.84
N ALA A 26 -2.28 6.79 -16.18
CA ALA A 26 -3.31 7.80 -16.31
C ALA A 26 -3.22 8.81 -15.16
N PRO A 27 -3.37 10.12 -15.44
CA PRO A 27 -3.56 11.11 -14.38
C PRO A 27 -4.82 10.77 -13.59
N LEU A 28 -4.79 11.03 -12.28
CA LEU A 28 -5.97 10.86 -11.44
C LEU A 28 -7.12 11.73 -12.00
N PRO A 29 -8.30 11.15 -12.26
CA PRO A 29 -9.41 11.91 -12.79
C PRO A 29 -9.87 12.96 -11.76
N SER A 30 -10.29 14.13 -12.26
CA SER A 30 -10.83 15.19 -11.40
C SER A 30 -12.16 14.79 -10.75
N GLU A 31 -12.89 13.87 -11.38
CA GLU A 31 -14.14 13.31 -10.87
C GLU A 31 -13.90 11.91 -10.31
N LYS A 32 -14.64 11.56 -9.26
CA LYS A 32 -14.54 10.24 -8.63
C LYS A 32 -15.09 9.18 -9.58
N ALA A 33 -14.27 8.19 -9.90
CA ALA A 33 -14.72 7.03 -10.67
C ALA A 33 -15.82 6.28 -9.88
N PRO A 34 -16.97 5.96 -10.50
CA PRO A 34 -17.97 5.13 -9.86
C PRO A 34 -17.42 3.69 -9.75
N LEU A 35 -17.30 3.19 -8.52
CA LEU A 35 -16.92 1.81 -8.23
C LEU A 35 -18.07 1.16 -7.47
N SER A 36 -18.46 -0.06 -7.86
CA SER A 36 -19.39 -0.84 -7.05
C SER A 36 -18.66 -1.37 -5.81
N LYS A 37 -19.42 -1.75 -4.78
CA LYS A 37 -18.85 -2.38 -3.59
C LYS A 37 -18.05 -3.65 -3.94
N GLY A 38 -18.57 -4.47 -4.85
CA GLY A 38 -17.89 -5.70 -5.28
C GLY A 38 -16.56 -5.42 -5.98
N ASP A 39 -16.50 -4.34 -6.77
CA ASP A 39 -15.26 -3.93 -7.42
C ASP A 39 -14.22 -3.50 -6.38
N ILE A 40 -14.63 -2.71 -5.38
CA ILE A 40 -13.76 -2.27 -4.29
C ILE A 40 -13.17 -3.47 -3.53
N ASP A 41 -14.02 -4.41 -3.12
CA ASP A 41 -13.58 -5.58 -2.37
C ASP A 41 -12.58 -6.42 -3.18
N SER A 42 -12.84 -6.61 -4.48
CA SER A 42 -11.93 -7.35 -5.37
C SER A 42 -10.59 -6.65 -5.60
N ILE A 43 -10.59 -5.32 -5.72
CA ILE A 43 -9.37 -4.52 -5.87
C ILE A 43 -8.53 -4.58 -4.60
N ILE A 44 -9.17 -4.47 -3.42
CA ILE A 44 -8.51 -4.55 -2.12
C ILE A 44 -7.85 -5.92 -1.96
N GLU A 45 -8.60 -7.01 -2.22
CA GLU A 45 -8.09 -8.37 -2.07
C GLU A 45 -6.91 -8.63 -3.00
N LEU A 46 -7.01 -8.20 -4.26
CA LEU A 46 -5.93 -8.36 -5.24
C LEU A 46 -4.70 -7.52 -4.85
N CYS A 47 -4.89 -6.33 -4.30
CA CYS A 47 -3.80 -5.50 -3.79
C CYS A 47 -3.13 -6.13 -2.57
N TYR A 48 -3.92 -6.70 -1.66
CA TYR A 48 -3.44 -7.44 -0.51
C TYR A 48 -2.57 -8.63 -0.94
N GLU A 49 -3.11 -9.50 -1.80
CA GLU A 49 -2.40 -10.69 -2.28
C GLU A 49 -1.07 -10.34 -2.96
N ARG A 50 -1.04 -9.25 -3.75
CA ARG A 50 0.14 -8.85 -4.53
C ARG A 50 1.22 -8.12 -3.73
N TYR A 51 0.87 -7.34 -2.70
CA TYR A 51 1.82 -6.46 -2.01
C TYR A 51 1.88 -6.59 -0.49
N PHE A 52 0.80 -7.02 0.17
CA PHE A 52 0.71 -7.02 1.63
C PHE A 52 0.66 -8.43 2.24
N SER A 53 0.46 -9.46 1.41
CA SER A 53 0.46 -10.84 1.85
C SER A 53 1.88 -11.34 2.19
N PRO A 54 2.04 -12.26 3.15
CA PRO A 54 3.31 -12.94 3.40
C PRO A 54 3.80 -13.72 2.17
N ASN A 55 2.87 -14.16 1.31
CA ASN A 55 3.18 -14.87 0.09
C ASN A 55 3.87 -13.98 -0.94
N ALA A 56 3.47 -12.71 -1.07
CA ALA A 56 4.11 -11.75 -1.96
C ALA A 56 5.62 -11.63 -1.66
N LEU A 57 5.98 -11.47 -0.39
CA LEU A 57 7.39 -11.37 0.02
C LEU A 57 8.15 -12.68 -0.22
N ARG A 58 7.53 -13.83 0.06
CA ARG A 58 8.14 -15.14 -0.20
C ARG A 58 8.43 -15.33 -1.69
N GLN A 59 7.46 -15.06 -2.56
CA GLN A 59 7.62 -15.17 -4.01
C GLN A 59 8.71 -14.21 -4.53
N ALA A 60 8.68 -12.95 -4.11
CA ALA A 60 9.71 -11.96 -4.46
C ALA A 60 11.13 -12.43 -4.08
N THR A 61 11.24 -13.04 -2.89
CA THR A 61 12.50 -13.60 -2.37
C THR A 61 12.96 -14.81 -3.17
N THR A 62 12.05 -15.71 -3.54
CA THR A 62 12.34 -16.89 -4.38
C THR A 62 12.86 -16.47 -5.76
N ILE A 63 12.23 -15.45 -6.36
CA ILE A 63 12.63 -14.88 -7.66
C ILE A 63 13.93 -14.05 -7.53
N LYS A 64 14.33 -13.67 -6.31
CA LYS A 64 15.48 -12.80 -6.00
C LYS A 64 15.37 -11.40 -6.60
N ASP A 65 14.16 -10.87 -6.73
CA ASP A 65 13.97 -9.48 -7.15
C ASP A 65 14.19 -8.52 -5.96
N GLN A 66 15.42 -8.04 -5.83
CA GLN A 66 15.81 -7.16 -4.73
C GLN A 66 15.01 -5.85 -4.68
N LYS A 67 14.60 -5.30 -5.82
CA LYS A 67 13.85 -4.04 -5.85
C LYS A 67 12.46 -4.24 -5.29
N HIS A 68 11.80 -5.31 -5.71
CA HIS A 68 10.47 -5.65 -5.22
C HIS A 68 10.50 -6.02 -3.74
N ILE A 69 11.46 -6.83 -3.29
CA ILE A 69 11.65 -7.16 -1.87
C ILE A 69 11.78 -5.90 -1.02
N ASN A 70 12.65 -4.95 -1.42
CA ASN A 70 12.86 -3.71 -0.68
C ASN A 70 11.58 -2.86 -0.60
N LEU A 71 10.76 -2.83 -1.66
CA LEU A 71 9.47 -2.15 -1.66
C LEU A 71 8.50 -2.78 -0.65
N LEU A 72 8.37 -4.10 -0.65
CA LEU A 72 7.47 -4.84 0.25
C LEU A 72 7.87 -4.67 1.71
N LEU A 73 9.18 -4.77 2.02
CA LEU A 73 9.69 -4.55 3.37
C LEU A 73 9.43 -3.12 3.84
N ARG A 74 9.67 -2.13 2.98
CA ARG A 74 9.39 -0.73 3.29
C ARG A 74 7.90 -0.49 3.58
N LEU A 75 7.00 -1.05 2.76
CA LEU A 75 5.56 -0.94 2.98
C LEU A 75 5.16 -1.48 4.36
N ARG A 76 5.67 -2.67 4.73
CA ARG A 76 5.43 -3.28 6.03
C ARG A 76 5.98 -2.43 7.18
N ASP A 77 7.26 -2.07 7.13
CA ASP A 77 7.93 -1.42 8.25
C ASP A 77 7.40 0.01 8.46
N PHE A 78 7.00 0.70 7.38
CA PHE A 78 6.40 2.03 7.48
C PHE A 78 4.98 1.98 8.04
N ALA A 79 4.21 0.92 7.79
CA ALA A 79 2.86 0.77 8.32
C ALA A 79 2.85 0.87 9.85
N THR A 80 3.71 0.09 10.53
CA THR A 80 3.83 0.12 12.00
C THR A 80 4.15 1.51 12.53
N VAL A 81 5.11 2.22 11.91
CA VAL A 81 5.50 3.57 12.35
C VAL A 81 4.36 4.57 12.16
N VAL A 82 3.66 4.51 11.02
CA VAL A 82 2.54 5.40 10.71
C VAL A 82 1.36 5.15 11.65
N GLU A 83 1.02 3.88 11.89
CA GLU A 83 -0.06 3.49 12.81
C GLU A 83 0.24 3.92 14.25
N CYS A 84 1.43 3.60 14.77
CA CYS A 84 1.83 4.03 16.11
C CYS A 84 1.74 5.56 16.26
N ASN A 85 2.21 6.34 15.28
CA ASN A 85 2.10 7.80 15.34
C ASN A 85 0.64 8.28 15.27
N ARG A 86 -0.25 7.58 14.55
CA ARG A 86 -1.69 7.92 14.51
C ARG A 86 -2.35 7.61 15.86
N LEU A 87 -2.08 6.45 16.46
CA LEU A 87 -2.59 6.04 17.77
C LEU A 87 -2.13 7.00 18.88
N MET A 88 -0.83 7.31 18.94
CA MET A 88 -0.28 8.28 19.88
C MET A 88 -0.96 9.66 19.78
N ARG A 89 -1.29 10.11 18.57
CA ARG A 89 -2.02 11.38 18.34
C ARG A 89 -3.49 11.30 18.72
N ALA A 90 -4.10 10.13 18.62
CA ALA A 90 -5.47 9.87 19.06
C ALA A 90 -5.57 9.72 20.59
N GLY A 91 -4.43 9.69 21.31
CA GLY A 91 -4.38 9.46 22.75
C GLY A 91 -4.44 7.99 23.15
N ASP A 92 -4.34 7.08 22.19
CA ASP A 92 -4.31 5.63 22.39
C ASP A 92 -2.85 5.18 22.49
N ILE A 93 -2.34 5.11 23.72
CA ILE A 93 -0.93 4.84 24.04
C ILE A 93 -0.71 3.46 24.70
N GLY A 94 -1.76 2.63 24.80
CA GLY A 94 -1.71 1.31 25.43
C GLY A 94 -3.07 0.70 25.69
#